data_AF-A0A7S3J1L3-F1
#
_entry.id   AF-A0A7S3J1L3-F1
#
_cell.length_a   1.000
_cell.length_b   1.000
_cell.length_c   1.000
_cell.angle_alpha   90.00
_cell.angle_beta   90.00
_cell.angle_gamma   90.00
#
_symmetry.space_group_name_H-M   'P 1'
#
loop_
_entity.id
_entity.type
_entity.pdbx_description
1 polymer ?
#
loop_
_entity_poly.entity_id
_entity_poly.type
_entity_poly.pdbx_seq_one_letter_code
_entity_poly.pdbx_strand_id
1 'polypeptide(L)'
;KFVVKPLRTRRFYAGFANVVMSKTYTPFFGEHARLMQAIKQGRYRMAYVADNKTDKPEADVGVVFSKDVPYFYMYSPQAVEEFLALVPHKIDRNQNDVNGFEQICLRSFPQLKSNKDWHQRRTIIFKLMGINFVSRFTSMMIRKLDERAEKWMP
;
A
#
# COMPACT_ATOMS: atom_id res chain seq x y z
N LYS A 1 -29.03 21.98 6.98
CA LYS A 1 -28.61 20.99 5.96
C LYS A 1 -27.71 19.96 6.63
N PHE A 2 -28.06 18.68 6.62
CA PHE A 2 -27.17 17.61 7.11
C PHE A 2 -26.06 17.39 6.08
N VAL A 3 -24.82 17.70 6.44
CA VAL A 3 -23.65 17.45 5.59
C VAL A 3 -22.97 16.19 6.07
N VAL A 4 -23.02 15.13 5.26
CA VAL A 4 -22.27 13.90 5.53
C VAL A 4 -20.79 14.21 5.28
N LYS A 5 -20.00 14.36 6.37
CA LYS A 5 -18.58 14.76 6.35
C LYS A 5 -17.74 14.07 5.24
N PRO A 6 -17.85 12.75 5.03
CA PRO A 6 -17.16 12.09 3.91
C PRO A 6 -17.50 12.61 2.50
N LEU A 7 -18.75 13.01 2.24
CA LEU A 7 -19.14 13.57 0.94
C LEU A 7 -18.48 14.93 0.68
N ARG A 8 -18.30 15.74 1.72
CA ARG A 8 -17.60 17.03 1.63
C ARG A 8 -16.12 16.80 1.31
N THR A 9 -15.47 15.89 2.03
CA THR A 9 -14.06 15.53 1.80
C THR A 9 -13.86 14.96 0.39
N ARG A 10 -14.78 14.10 -0.06
CA ARG A 10 -14.76 13.57 -1.41
C ARG A 10 -14.88 14.65 -2.47
N ARG A 11 -15.80 15.62 -2.31
CA ARG A 11 -15.93 16.76 -3.23
C ARG A 11 -14.67 17.63 -3.28
N PHE A 12 -13.99 17.80 -2.15
CA PHE A 12 -12.72 18.51 -2.10
C PHE A 12 -11.67 17.83 -3.01
N TYR A 13 -11.47 16.52 -2.87
CA TYR A 13 -10.50 15.80 -3.72
C TYR A 13 -10.91 15.70 -5.20
N ALA A 14 -12.22 15.68 -5.49
CA ALA A 14 -12.75 15.71 -6.86
C ALA A 14 -12.32 16.96 -7.64
N GLY A 15 -11.99 18.05 -6.95
CA GLY A 15 -11.60 19.32 -7.59
C GLY A 15 -10.19 19.33 -8.17
N PHE A 16 -9.35 18.32 -7.89
CA PHE A 16 -7.98 18.28 -8.39
C PHE A 16 -7.89 17.56 -9.74
N ALA A 17 -7.25 18.21 -10.71
CA ALA A 17 -7.13 17.70 -12.07
C ALA A 17 -6.28 16.43 -12.19
N ASN A 18 -5.32 16.18 -11.30
CA ASN A 18 -4.47 14.98 -11.30
C ASN A 18 -5.01 13.85 -10.39
N VAL A 19 -6.19 14.03 -9.80
CA VAL A 19 -6.82 13.03 -8.94
C VAL A 19 -7.92 12.29 -9.69
N VAL A 20 -7.96 10.98 -9.54
CA VAL A 20 -9.10 10.13 -9.88
C VAL A 20 -9.74 9.60 -8.61
N MET A 21 -11.05 9.54 -8.60
CA MET A 21 -11.81 8.95 -7.49
C MET A 21 -12.75 7.88 -8.04
N SER A 22 -13.05 6.86 -7.26
CA SER A 22 -14.01 5.84 -7.71
C SER A 22 -15.35 6.46 -8.04
N LYS A 23 -16.02 6.01 -9.11
CA LYS A 23 -17.34 6.50 -9.53
C LYS A 23 -18.42 6.36 -8.45
N THR A 24 -18.23 5.43 -7.52
CA THR A 24 -19.26 5.04 -6.56
C THR A 24 -18.80 5.23 -5.14
N TYR A 25 -19.70 5.70 -4.30
CA TYR A 25 -19.43 5.96 -2.89
C TYR A 25 -20.65 5.58 -2.06
N THR A 26 -20.49 4.66 -1.11
CA THR A 26 -21.53 4.31 -0.14
C THR A 26 -21.32 5.12 1.14
N PRO A 27 -22.32 5.88 1.62
CA PRO A 27 -22.20 6.57 2.92
C PRO A 27 -21.77 5.61 4.04
N PHE A 28 -20.93 6.09 4.97
CA PHE A 28 -20.34 5.34 6.11
C PHE A 28 -19.40 4.19 5.79
N PHE A 29 -19.58 3.49 4.67
CA PHE A 29 -18.73 2.37 4.26
C PHE A 29 -17.69 2.79 3.20
N GLY A 30 -17.88 3.94 2.57
CA GLY A 30 -17.09 4.40 1.45
C GLY A 30 -17.10 3.39 0.31
N GLU A 31 -15.92 2.98 -0.12
CA GLU A 31 -15.68 2.02 -1.18
C GLU A 31 -15.28 0.64 -0.63
N HIS A 32 -15.21 0.51 0.71
CA HIS A 32 -14.84 -0.72 1.39
C HIS A 32 -15.78 -1.89 1.03
N ALA A 33 -17.08 -1.63 0.90
CA ALA A 33 -18.06 -2.66 0.54
C ALA A 33 -17.76 -3.31 -0.83
N ARG A 34 -17.37 -2.51 -1.82
CA ARG A 34 -17.01 -3.00 -3.16
C ARG A 34 -15.68 -3.72 -3.17
N LEU A 35 -14.69 -3.20 -2.43
CA LEU A 35 -13.41 -3.89 -2.26
C LEU A 35 -13.63 -5.29 -1.66
N MET A 36 -14.48 -5.42 -0.64
CA MET A 36 -14.80 -6.71 -0.04
C MET A 36 -15.51 -7.65 -1.02
N GLN A 37 -16.41 -7.12 -1.86
CA GLN A 37 -17.07 -7.90 -2.90
C GLN A 37 -16.08 -8.38 -3.97
N ALA A 38 -15.14 -7.52 -4.41
CA ALA A 38 -14.11 -7.87 -5.38
C ALA A 38 -13.16 -8.95 -4.82
N ILE A 39 -12.75 -8.83 -3.56
CA ILE A 39 -11.94 -9.84 -2.86
C ILE A 39 -12.67 -11.19 -2.81
N LYS A 40 -13.97 -11.19 -2.49
CA LYS A 40 -14.80 -12.41 -2.50
C LYS A 40 -14.88 -13.07 -3.89
N GLN A 41 -14.75 -12.29 -4.96
CA GLN A 41 -14.72 -12.77 -6.34
C GLN A 41 -13.30 -13.15 -6.82
N GLY A 42 -12.32 -13.23 -5.91
CA GLY A 42 -10.93 -13.55 -6.24
C GLY A 42 -10.16 -12.42 -6.92
N ARG A 43 -10.72 -11.20 -6.99
CA ARG A 43 -10.01 -10.04 -7.53
C ARG A 43 -9.15 -9.41 -6.45
N TYR A 44 -7.86 -9.24 -6.73
CA TYR A 44 -6.92 -8.58 -5.83
C TYR A 44 -7.21 -7.08 -5.72
N ARG A 45 -6.90 -6.50 -4.55
CA ARG A 45 -7.10 -5.06 -4.25
C ARG A 45 -6.52 -4.12 -5.32
N MET A 46 -5.38 -4.47 -5.91
CA MET A 46 -4.74 -3.65 -6.95
C MET A 46 -5.52 -3.62 -8.27
N ALA A 47 -6.26 -4.69 -8.60
CA ALA A 47 -7.12 -4.70 -9.78
C ALA A 47 -8.30 -3.72 -9.62
N TYR A 48 -8.90 -3.66 -8.42
CA TYR A 48 -9.94 -2.68 -8.11
C TYR A 48 -9.43 -1.23 -8.22
N VAL A 49 -8.18 -0.99 -7.80
CA VAL A 49 -7.55 0.33 -7.89
C VAL A 49 -7.23 0.69 -9.34
N ALA A 50 -6.76 -0.26 -10.15
CA ALA A 50 -6.51 -0.06 -11.58
C ALA A 50 -7.79 0.23 -12.38
N ASP A 51 -8.90 -0.43 -12.06
CA ASP A 51 -10.20 -0.20 -12.73
C ASP A 51 -10.63 1.27 -12.63
N ASN A 52 -10.36 1.94 -11.49
CA ASN A 52 -10.73 3.36 -11.33
C ASN A 52 -9.90 4.31 -12.21
N LYS A 53 -8.70 3.91 -12.67
CA LYS A 53 -7.84 4.75 -13.53
C LYS A 53 -8.32 4.75 -14.99
N THR A 54 -9.14 3.78 -15.41
CA THR A 54 -9.58 3.64 -16.81
C THR A 54 -10.29 4.88 -17.35
N ASP A 55 -11.01 5.60 -16.50
CA ASP A 55 -11.75 6.81 -16.88
C ASP A 55 -10.88 8.08 -16.96
N LYS A 56 -9.68 8.03 -16.40
CA LYS A 56 -8.77 9.17 -16.26
C LYS A 56 -7.32 8.69 -16.32
N PRO A 57 -6.86 8.19 -17.49
CA PRO A 57 -5.55 7.55 -17.62
C PRO A 57 -4.38 8.49 -17.30
N GLU A 58 -4.57 9.80 -17.44
CA GLU A 58 -3.61 10.85 -17.13
C GLU A 58 -3.50 11.17 -15.63
N ALA A 59 -4.39 10.63 -14.78
CA ALA A 59 -4.32 10.87 -13.35
C ALA A 59 -3.13 10.13 -12.71
N ASP A 60 -2.36 10.87 -11.93
CA ASP A 60 -1.22 10.36 -11.18
C ASP A 60 -1.62 9.76 -9.83
N VAL A 61 -2.74 10.22 -9.26
CA VAL A 61 -3.17 9.89 -7.90
C VAL A 61 -4.61 9.42 -7.87
N GLY A 62 -4.86 8.30 -7.19
CA GLY A 62 -6.19 7.80 -6.86
C GLY A 62 -6.57 8.11 -5.42
N VAL A 63 -7.81 8.53 -5.17
CA VAL A 63 -8.35 8.67 -3.81
C VAL A 63 -9.56 7.75 -3.65
N VAL A 64 -9.47 6.88 -2.66
CA VAL A 64 -10.49 5.91 -2.27
C VAL A 64 -10.82 6.13 -0.80
N PHE A 65 -12.10 6.03 -0.45
CA PHE A 65 -12.53 6.18 0.94
C PHE A 65 -12.83 4.84 1.58
N SER A 66 -12.22 4.55 2.72
CA SER A 66 -12.72 3.52 3.63
C SER A 66 -13.35 4.23 4.83
N LYS A 67 -14.68 4.14 4.94
CA LYS A 67 -15.45 4.95 5.89
C LYS A 67 -15.22 6.45 5.66
N ASP A 68 -14.66 7.17 6.64
CA ASP A 68 -14.34 8.59 6.58
C ASP A 68 -12.85 8.89 6.34
N VAL A 69 -12.03 7.84 6.16
CA VAL A 69 -10.59 7.96 5.97
C VAL A 69 -10.26 7.88 4.48
N PRO A 70 -9.59 8.91 3.91
CA PRO A 70 -9.09 8.86 2.54
C PRO A 70 -7.81 8.00 2.47
N TYR A 71 -7.76 7.13 1.48
CA TYR A 71 -6.60 6.35 1.08
C TYR A 71 -6.14 6.83 -0.28
N PHE A 72 -4.84 7.13 -0.38
CA PHE A 72 -4.22 7.59 -1.62
C PHE A 72 -3.48 6.43 -2.30
N TYR A 73 -3.63 6.33 -3.61
CA TYR A 73 -2.88 5.41 -4.46
C TYR A 73 -2.08 6.23 -5.46
N MET A 74 -0.80 5.88 -5.64
CA MET A 74 0.06 6.52 -6.63
C MET A 74 0.12 5.62 -7.85
N TYR A 75 -0.26 6.16 -9.01
CA TYR A 75 -0.33 5.42 -10.27
C TYR A 75 0.86 5.66 -11.20
N SER A 76 1.55 6.79 -11.06
CA SER A 76 2.73 7.12 -11.88
C SER A 76 4.02 7.02 -11.07
N PRO A 77 5.16 6.67 -11.72
CA PRO A 77 6.47 6.70 -11.08
C PRO A 77 6.78 8.07 -10.45
N GLN A 78 6.42 9.16 -11.13
CA GLN A 78 6.59 10.51 -10.62
C GLN A 78 5.85 10.74 -9.29
N ALA A 79 4.57 10.36 -9.19
CA ALA A 79 3.82 10.48 -7.94
C ALA A 79 4.39 9.61 -6.82
N VAL A 80 4.96 8.44 -7.15
CA VAL A 80 5.67 7.60 -6.18
C VAL A 80 6.92 8.31 -5.68
N GLU A 81 7.74 8.88 -6.57
CA GLU A 81 8.95 9.61 -6.20
C GLU A 81 8.64 10.84 -5.34
N GLU A 82 7.66 11.65 -5.75
CA GLU A 82 7.20 12.81 -4.98
C GLU A 82 6.67 12.39 -3.61
N PHE A 83 5.87 11.32 -3.54
CA PHE A 83 5.39 10.78 -2.28
C PHE A 83 6.54 10.32 -1.38
N LEU A 84 7.51 9.59 -1.93
CA LEU A 84 8.69 9.12 -1.18
C LEU A 84 9.58 10.27 -0.70
N ALA A 85 9.65 11.38 -1.43
CA ALA A 85 10.37 12.57 -0.99
C ALA A 85 9.72 13.26 0.23
N LEU A 86 8.40 13.10 0.43
CA LEU A 86 7.68 13.63 1.60
C LEU A 86 7.91 12.79 2.89
N VAL A 87 8.53 11.61 2.77
CA VAL A 87 8.60 10.57 3.82
C VAL A 87 9.47 10.87 5.06
N PRO A 88 10.33 11.90 5.20
CA PRO A 88 11.17 11.92 6.39
C PRO A 88 10.38 12.04 7.71
N HIS A 89 9.29 12.82 7.78
CA HIS A 89 8.66 13.17 9.07
C HIS A 89 7.13 13.36 9.09
N LYS A 90 6.43 13.38 7.94
CA LYS A 90 5.02 13.82 7.88
C LYS A 90 4.01 12.71 7.58
N ILE A 91 4.45 11.61 6.99
CA ILE A 91 3.59 10.48 6.61
C ILE A 91 4.25 9.22 7.16
N ASP A 92 3.58 8.57 8.09
CA ASP A 92 4.09 7.37 8.76
C ASP A 92 2.97 6.33 8.87
N ARG A 93 3.36 5.09 9.13
CA ARG A 93 2.41 3.98 9.29
C ARG A 93 1.43 4.31 10.41
N ASN A 94 0.14 4.19 10.13
CA ASN A 94 -0.89 4.23 11.16
C ASN A 94 -0.98 2.84 11.80
N GLN A 95 -1.10 2.77 13.13
CA GLN A 95 -1.26 1.52 13.89
C GLN A 95 -2.42 0.66 13.35
N ASN A 96 -3.48 1.31 12.85
CA ASN A 96 -4.64 0.63 12.24
C ASN A 96 -4.34 -0.05 10.89
N ASP A 97 -3.32 0.39 10.15
CA ASP A 97 -2.89 -0.24 8.89
C ASP A 97 -2.05 -1.53 9.16
N VAL A 98 -1.70 -1.77 10.42
CA VAL A 98 -0.79 -2.84 10.84
C VAL A 98 -1.52 -4.11 11.27
N ASN A 99 -2.83 -4.05 11.51
CA ASN A 99 -3.63 -5.16 12.08
C ASN A 99 -3.48 -6.51 11.34
N GLY A 100 -3.31 -6.50 10.02
CA GLY A 100 -3.13 -7.74 9.25
C GLY A 100 -1.76 -8.39 9.43
N PHE A 101 -0.71 -7.57 9.61
CA PHE A 101 0.67 -8.04 9.78
C PHE A 101 1.04 -8.22 11.26
N GLU A 102 0.34 -7.54 12.18
CA GLU A 102 0.42 -7.77 13.63
C GLU A 102 0.01 -9.20 14.00
N GLN A 103 -0.93 -9.80 13.26
CA GLN A 103 -1.31 -11.21 13.46
C GLN A 103 -0.15 -12.19 13.20
N ILE A 104 0.80 -11.82 12.33
CA ILE A 104 1.91 -12.69 11.93
C ILE A 104 3.17 -12.35 12.72
N CYS A 105 3.43 -11.07 12.97
CA CYS A 105 4.64 -10.58 13.62
C CYS A 105 4.34 -9.36 14.50
N LEU A 106 3.80 -9.60 15.69
CA LEU A 106 3.46 -8.58 16.68
C LEU A 106 4.62 -7.60 16.91
N ARG A 107 4.37 -6.30 16.72
CA ARG A 107 5.32 -5.20 17.01
C ARG A 107 6.68 -5.34 16.31
N SER A 108 6.71 -5.95 15.13
CA SER A 108 7.95 -6.09 14.38
C SER A 108 8.51 -4.73 13.92
N PHE A 109 9.81 -4.66 13.72
CA PHE A 109 10.51 -3.44 13.29
C PHE A 109 9.85 -2.71 12.09
N PRO A 110 9.34 -3.40 11.04
CA PRO A 110 8.64 -2.78 9.92
C PRO A 110 7.24 -2.22 10.25
N GLN A 111 6.76 -2.36 11.48
CA GLN A 111 5.44 -1.92 11.90
C GLN A 111 5.47 -0.71 12.84
N LEU A 112 6.61 -0.49 13.51
CA LEU A 112 6.75 0.61 14.46
C LEU A 112 6.80 1.96 13.75
N LYS A 113 6.16 2.97 14.33
CA LYS A 113 6.26 4.35 13.87
C LYS A 113 7.73 4.77 13.75
N SER A 114 8.06 5.45 12.67
CA SER A 114 9.40 5.93 12.36
C SER A 114 9.82 6.99 13.39
N ASN A 115 10.97 6.74 14.02
CA ASN A 115 11.62 7.64 14.95
C ASN A 115 13.15 7.54 14.76
N LYS A 116 13.93 8.29 15.53
CA LYS A 116 15.40 8.30 15.40
C LYS A 116 16.01 6.90 15.56
N ASP A 117 15.57 6.14 16.56
CA ASP A 117 16.01 4.75 16.80
C ASP A 117 15.63 3.83 15.62
N TRP A 118 14.42 4.00 15.09
CA TRP A 118 13.96 3.26 13.92
C TRP A 118 14.88 3.48 12.71
N HIS A 119 15.24 4.73 12.40
CA HIS A 119 16.15 5.04 11.30
C HIS A 119 17.55 4.47 11.51
N GLN A 120 18.06 4.49 12.73
CA GLN A 120 19.36 3.89 13.09
C GLN A 120 19.35 2.37 12.85
N ARG A 121 18.34 1.67 13.39
CA ARG A 121 18.17 0.23 13.18
C ARG A 121 17.96 -0.13 11.72
N ARG A 122 17.18 0.66 10.97
CA ARG A 122 17.01 0.48 9.51
C ARG A 122 18.36 0.51 8.82
N THR A 123 19.18 1.51 9.13
CA THR A 123 20.51 1.68 8.52
C THR A 123 21.42 0.48 8.81
N ILE A 124 21.40 -0.04 10.04
CA ILE A 124 22.16 -1.23 10.42
C ILE A 124 21.67 -2.45 9.64
N ILE A 125 20.36 -2.69 9.58
CA ILE A 125 19.78 -3.81 8.82
C ILE A 125 20.16 -3.74 7.35
N PHE A 126 20.03 -2.58 6.70
CA PHE A 126 20.39 -2.44 5.28
C PHE A 126 21.89 -2.61 5.03
N LYS A 127 22.76 -2.18 5.95
CA LYS A 127 24.21 -2.44 5.87
C LYS A 127 24.52 -3.94 5.97
N LEU A 128 23.84 -4.64 6.87
CA LEU A 128 24.01 -6.09 7.05
C LEU A 128 23.45 -6.88 5.87
N MET A 129 22.32 -6.46 5.30
CA MET A 129 21.67 -7.08 4.14
C MET A 129 22.18 -6.56 2.79
N GLY A 130 23.40 -6.01 2.73
CA GLY A 130 23.99 -5.56 1.48
C GLY A 130 24.16 -6.69 0.46
N ILE A 131 24.33 -6.33 -0.81
CA ILE A 131 24.45 -7.28 -1.93
C ILE A 131 25.54 -8.34 -1.71
N ASN A 132 26.65 -7.95 -1.07
CA ASN A 132 27.78 -8.84 -0.73
C ASN A 132 27.48 -9.85 0.37
N PHE A 133 26.53 -9.56 1.26
CA PHE A 133 26.08 -10.50 2.26
C PHE A 133 25.05 -11.45 1.66
N VAL A 134 24.07 -10.90 0.92
CA VAL A 134 23.00 -11.68 0.28
C VAL A 134 23.56 -12.66 -0.76
N SER A 135 24.58 -12.26 -1.53
CA SER A 135 25.19 -13.11 -2.55
C SER A 135 25.80 -14.40 -2.00
N ARG A 136 26.23 -14.41 -0.73
CA ARG A 136 26.77 -15.61 -0.06
C ARG A 136 25.74 -16.72 0.07
N PHE A 137 24.45 -16.37 0.06
CA PHE A 137 23.36 -17.32 0.18
C PHE A 137 22.80 -17.74 -1.18
N THR A 138 23.22 -17.12 -2.29
CA THR A 138 22.66 -17.39 -3.63
C THR A 138 22.79 -18.86 -4.02
N SER A 139 23.98 -19.46 -3.88
CA SER A 139 24.19 -20.88 -4.21
C SER A 139 23.35 -21.82 -3.33
N MET A 140 23.18 -21.48 -2.05
CA MET A 140 22.32 -22.24 -1.14
C MET A 140 20.85 -22.15 -1.54
N MET A 141 20.38 -20.94 -1.90
CA MET A 141 19.02 -20.69 -2.35
C MET A 141 18.72 -21.43 -3.65
N ILE A 142 19.62 -21.38 -4.63
CA ILE A 142 19.49 -22.12 -5.90
C ILE A 142 19.37 -23.61 -5.61
N ARG A 143 20.28 -24.19 -4.82
CA ARG A 143 20.22 -25.61 -4.45
C ARG A 143 18.88 -25.98 -3.78
N LYS A 144 18.35 -25.13 -2.89
CA LYS A 144 17.06 -25.38 -2.24
C LYS A 144 15.87 -25.24 -3.19
N LEU A 145 15.98 -24.40 -4.21
CA LEU A 145 14.98 -24.33 -5.27
C LEU A 145 15.04 -25.58 -6.14
N ASP A 146 16.23 -26.04 -6.53
CA ASP A 146 16.43 -27.26 -7.33
C ASP A 146 15.89 -28.50 -6.61
N GLU A 147 16.28 -28.71 -5.34
CA GLU A 147 15.78 -29.80 -4.48
C GLU A 147 14.24 -29.81 -4.38
N ARG A 148 13.60 -28.65 -4.52
CA ARG A 148 12.14 -28.51 -4.42
C ARG A 148 11.46 -28.63 -5.77
N ALA A 149 12.10 -28.16 -6.83
CA ALA A 149 11.67 -28.35 -8.21
C ALA A 149 11.66 -29.83 -8.59
N GLU A 150 12.70 -30.58 -8.21
CA GLU A 150 12.77 -32.04 -8.40
C GLU A 150 11.61 -32.79 -7.71
N LYS A 151 11.14 -32.29 -6.56
CA LYS A 151 9.97 -32.85 -5.86
C LYS A 151 8.62 -32.47 -6.47
N TRP A 152 8.59 -31.45 -7.32
CA TRP A 152 7.37 -30.94 -7.97
C TRP A 152 7.27 -31.35 -9.43
N MET A 153 8.36 -31.84 -10.03
CA MET A 153 8.31 -32.52 -11.31
C MET A 153 7.81 -33.95 -11.08
N PRO A 154 6.72 -34.37 -11.76
CA PRO A 154 6.12 -35.70 -11.63
C PRO A 154 7.03 -36.83 -12.13
#